data_AF-A0A6A5XXK0-F1
#
_entry.id   AF-A0A6A5XXK0-F1
#
_cell.length_a   1.000
_cell.length_b   1.000
_cell.length_c   1.000
_cell.angle_alpha   90.00
_cell.angle_beta   90.00
_cell.angle_gamma   90.00
#
_symmetry.space_group_name_H-M   'P 1'
#
loop_
_entity.id
_entity.type
_entity.pdbx_description
1 polymer ?
#
loop_
_entity_poly.entity_id
_entity_poly.type
_entity_poly.pdbx_seq_one_letter_code
_entity_poly.pdbx_strand_id
1 'polypeptide(L)'
;MALARPLPPLWQTLLPALNGPVRPVINLPLLQRISQPFQLIPTPFAALALPTLSLPSIPSLGEIWEGILRAVPKNKTSYRKKRQRFMAGKGLEELTSLNKCSACGRIKRAHFLCPYCVHSLKNFFFRNSEDPKAWEKYKERHYSLPKKMQKQLHREKIFERRRERSRLPKPETKPGIIGEQKRWTR
;
A
#
# COMPACT_ATOMS: atom_id res chain seq x y z
N MET A 1 51.64 28.29 15.57
CA MET A 1 52.09 26.88 15.69
C MET A 1 51.62 26.12 14.47
N ALA A 2 52.54 25.78 13.57
CA ALA A 2 52.23 25.07 12.31
C ALA A 2 52.24 23.56 12.57
N LEU A 3 51.11 22.88 12.35
CA LEU A 3 51.02 21.43 12.45
C LEU A 3 51.48 20.81 11.12
N ALA A 4 52.57 20.06 11.17
CA ALA A 4 53.11 19.32 10.06
C ALA A 4 52.12 18.23 9.60
N ARG A 5 51.86 18.18 8.29
CA ARG A 5 51.09 17.09 7.66
C ARG A 5 52.03 15.89 7.46
N PRO A 6 51.66 14.67 7.87
CA PRO A 6 52.48 13.49 7.65
C PRO A 6 52.54 13.17 6.15
N LEU A 7 53.75 12.94 5.63
CA LEU A 7 53.98 12.48 4.27
C LEU A 7 53.39 11.07 4.07
N PRO A 8 52.76 10.79 2.92
CA PRO A 8 52.23 9.47 2.63
C PRO A 8 53.36 8.44 2.49
N PRO A 9 53.11 7.18 2.87
CA PRO A 9 54.12 6.13 2.87
C PRO A 9 54.55 5.71 1.44
N LEU A 10 55.85 5.52 1.25
CA LEU A 10 56.55 5.25 -0.02
C LEU A 10 56.01 4.05 -0.84
N TRP A 11 55.27 3.13 -0.24
CA TRP A 11 54.70 2.01 -0.99
C TRP A 11 53.54 2.46 -1.91
N GLN A 12 52.93 3.63 -1.69
CA GLN A 12 51.88 4.17 -2.55
C GLN A 12 52.40 4.70 -3.88
N THR A 13 53.72 4.97 -4.01
CA THR A 13 54.32 5.44 -5.27
C THR A 13 54.80 4.31 -6.18
N LEU A 14 54.86 3.07 -5.68
CA LEU A 14 55.45 1.93 -6.40
C LEU A 14 54.46 1.11 -7.23
N LEU A 15 53.15 1.31 -7.09
CA LEU A 15 52.13 0.54 -7.84
C LEU A 15 50.95 1.44 -8.31
N PRO A 16 51.17 2.36 -9.27
CA PRO A 16 50.10 3.23 -9.76
C PRO A 16 48.98 2.48 -10.52
N ALA A 17 49.19 1.20 -10.88
CA ALA A 17 48.25 0.42 -11.69
C ALA A 17 47.13 -0.27 -10.90
N LEU A 18 47.19 -0.33 -9.56
CA LEU A 18 46.19 -1.05 -8.75
C LEU A 18 45.06 -0.16 -8.20
N ASN A 19 45.15 1.17 -8.33
CA ASN A 19 44.12 2.10 -7.85
C ASN A 19 43.43 2.88 -8.99
N GLY A 20 43.59 2.45 -10.24
CA GLY A 20 42.76 2.97 -11.34
C GLY A 20 41.36 2.38 -11.27
N PRO A 21 40.28 3.16 -11.48
CA PRO A 21 38.94 2.60 -11.57
C PRO A 21 38.89 1.68 -12.79
N VAL A 22 38.92 0.36 -12.53
CA VAL A 22 38.61 -0.65 -13.54
C VAL A 22 37.16 -0.41 -13.95
N ARG A 23 36.94 0.25 -15.08
CA ARG A 23 35.63 0.34 -15.71
C ARG A 23 35.37 -1.01 -16.37
N PRO A 24 34.48 -1.88 -15.86
CA PRO A 24 34.10 -3.05 -16.61
C PRO A 24 33.40 -2.58 -17.89
N VAL A 25 33.98 -2.88 -19.05
CA VAL A 25 33.31 -2.73 -20.34
C VAL A 25 32.26 -3.83 -20.43
N ILE A 26 31.13 -3.60 -19.76
CA ILE A 26 29.95 -4.41 -19.96
C ILE A 26 29.32 -3.92 -21.26
N ASN A 27 29.52 -4.67 -22.35
CA ASN A 27 28.77 -4.50 -23.59
C ASN A 27 27.31 -4.88 -23.34
N LEU A 28 26.54 -3.95 -22.77
CA LEU A 28 25.08 -3.98 -22.70
C LEU A 28 24.56 -3.23 -23.94
N PRO A 29 24.20 -3.92 -25.04
CA PRO A 29 23.71 -3.27 -26.26
C PRO A 29 22.41 -2.47 -26.05
N LEU A 30 21.76 -2.61 -24.88
CA LEU A 30 20.53 -1.90 -24.52
C LEU A 30 20.76 -0.50 -23.94
N LEU A 31 21.96 -0.17 -23.43
CA LEU A 31 22.24 1.15 -22.86
C LEU A 31 22.98 2.10 -23.82
N GLN A 32 23.45 1.62 -24.97
CA GLN A 32 24.00 2.48 -26.04
C GLN A 32 22.94 3.37 -26.72
N ARG A 33 21.65 3.24 -26.40
CA ARG A 33 20.59 4.08 -26.97
C ARG A 33 20.35 5.41 -26.26
N ILE A 34 20.91 5.63 -25.06
CA ILE A 34 20.66 6.87 -24.29
C ILE A 34 21.76 7.92 -24.55
N SER A 35 22.92 7.51 -25.09
CA SER A 35 24.07 8.40 -25.31
C SER A 35 24.19 8.92 -26.75
N GLN A 36 23.11 9.08 -27.51
CA GLN A 36 23.19 9.82 -28.77
C GLN A 36 23.07 11.32 -28.46
N PRO A 37 24.14 12.12 -28.65
CA PRO A 37 24.03 13.56 -28.53
C PRO A 37 23.09 14.05 -29.63
N PHE A 38 22.02 14.74 -29.23
CA PHE A 38 21.17 15.52 -30.12
C PHE A 38 22.06 16.47 -30.93
N GLN A 39 22.41 16.09 -32.16
CA GLN A 39 23.00 17.01 -33.12
C GLN A 39 21.86 17.89 -33.67
N LEU A 40 21.74 19.09 -33.10
CA LEU A 40 20.90 20.15 -33.66
C LEU A 40 21.59 20.68 -34.92
N ILE A 41 21.06 20.30 -36.09
CA ILE A 41 21.35 20.93 -37.38
C ILE A 41 20.36 22.10 -37.54
N PRO A 42 20.81 23.37 -37.70
CA PRO A 42 19.91 24.50 -37.87
C PRO A 42 19.60 24.67 -39.36
N THR A 43 18.55 24.00 -39.85
CA THR A 43 17.94 24.33 -41.15
C THR A 43 16.42 24.49 -40.99
N PRO A 44 15.85 25.64 -41.37
CA PRO A 44 14.46 26.01 -41.04
C PRO A 44 13.37 25.28 -41.85
N PHE A 45 13.69 24.19 -42.56
CA PHE A 45 12.73 23.46 -43.40
C PHE A 45 12.61 21.96 -43.10
N ALA A 46 13.39 21.41 -42.15
CA ALA A 46 13.36 19.96 -41.85
C ALA A 46 12.40 19.57 -40.70
N ALA A 47 11.37 20.38 -40.41
CA ALA A 47 10.41 20.16 -39.32
C ALA A 47 9.43 18.98 -39.54
N LEU A 48 9.58 18.19 -40.62
CA LEU A 48 8.74 17.05 -40.96
C LEU A 48 9.51 15.73 -41.08
N ALA A 49 10.76 15.66 -40.60
CA ALA A 49 11.41 14.36 -40.38
C ALA A 49 10.85 13.73 -39.10
N LEU A 50 9.63 13.18 -39.20
CA LEU A 50 9.08 12.29 -38.17
C LEU A 50 10.15 11.20 -37.92
N PRO A 51 10.73 11.08 -36.71
CA PRO A 51 11.58 9.95 -36.41
C PRO A 51 10.71 8.72 -36.66
N THR A 52 11.12 7.88 -37.61
CA THR A 52 10.40 6.67 -37.99
C THR A 52 10.17 5.88 -36.71
N LEU A 53 8.95 5.94 -36.20
CA LEU A 53 8.50 5.14 -35.07
C LEU A 53 8.69 3.69 -35.50
N SER A 54 9.80 3.09 -35.06
CA SER A 54 10.06 1.66 -35.25
C SER A 54 9.02 0.94 -34.42
N LEU A 55 7.87 0.65 -35.04
CA LEU A 55 6.84 -0.19 -34.47
C LEU A 55 7.53 -1.51 -34.10
N PRO A 56 7.46 -1.94 -32.83
CA PRO A 56 8.02 -3.23 -32.46
C PRO A 56 7.38 -4.28 -33.36
N SER A 57 8.21 -5.14 -33.97
CA SER A 57 7.75 -6.22 -34.84
C SER A 57 6.63 -6.97 -34.13
N ILE A 58 5.46 -7.02 -34.76
CA ILE A 58 4.32 -7.77 -34.24
C ILE A 58 4.80 -9.21 -34.13
N PRO A 59 4.84 -9.80 -32.92
CA PRO A 59 5.38 -11.14 -32.74
C PRO A 59 4.55 -12.11 -33.59
N SER A 60 5.23 -13.00 -34.29
CA SER A 60 4.56 -14.02 -35.11
C SER A 60 3.69 -14.91 -34.20
N LEU A 61 2.63 -15.52 -34.76
CA LEU A 61 1.75 -16.39 -33.94
C LEU A 61 2.56 -17.49 -33.22
N GLY A 62 3.64 -18.00 -33.83
CA GLY A 62 4.53 -18.97 -33.20
C GLY A 62 5.25 -18.43 -31.95
N GLU A 63 5.71 -17.19 -31.97
CA GLU A 63 6.33 -16.54 -30.82
C GLU A 63 5.33 -16.29 -29.68
N ILE A 64 4.08 -15.98 -30.03
CA ILE A 64 2.99 -15.82 -29.06
C ILE A 64 2.72 -17.16 -28.35
N TRP A 65 2.72 -18.27 -29.09
CA TRP A 65 2.53 -19.61 -28.54
C TRP A 65 3.70 -20.06 -27.67
N GLU A 66 4.95 -19.79 -28.07
CA GLU A 66 6.12 -20.07 -27.23
C GLU A 66 6.10 -19.25 -25.92
N GLY A 67 5.69 -17.98 -25.99
CA GLY A 67 5.55 -17.12 -24.82
C GLY A 67 4.55 -17.68 -23.81
N ILE A 68 3.40 -18.16 -24.28
CA ILE A 68 2.36 -18.76 -23.43
C ILE A 68 2.87 -20.06 -22.78
N LEU A 69 3.53 -20.93 -23.54
CA LEU A 69 4.06 -22.20 -23.02
C LEU A 69 5.18 -21.99 -21.99
N ARG A 70 5.95 -20.89 -22.10
CA ARG A 70 6.99 -20.51 -21.13
C ARG A 70 6.46 -19.74 -19.91
N ALA A 71 5.33 -19.05 -20.02
CA ALA A 71 4.75 -18.24 -18.94
C ALA A 71 4.19 -19.08 -17.78
N VAL A 72 3.70 -20.30 -18.07
CA VAL A 72 3.12 -21.18 -17.07
C VAL A 72 4.24 -21.89 -16.29
N PRO A 73 4.17 -21.94 -14.94
CA PRO A 73 5.14 -22.69 -14.16
C PRO A 73 5.14 -24.17 -14.56
N LYS A 74 6.30 -24.65 -15.02
CA LYS A 74 6.48 -26.04 -15.49
C LYS A 74 6.07 -27.09 -14.46
N ASN A 75 6.31 -26.81 -13.17
CA ASN A 75 6.11 -27.75 -12.07
C ASN A 75 5.45 -27.08 -10.86
N LYS A 76 4.68 -27.86 -10.10
CA LYS A 76 4.14 -27.44 -8.81
C LYS A 76 5.29 -27.08 -7.86
N THR A 77 5.21 -25.91 -7.25
CA THR A 77 6.23 -25.45 -6.31
C THR A 77 6.22 -26.29 -5.03
N SER A 78 7.39 -26.74 -4.55
CA SER A 78 7.50 -27.50 -3.31
C SER A 78 7.12 -26.65 -2.09
N TYR A 79 6.69 -27.32 -1.00
CA TYR A 79 6.34 -26.65 0.26
C TYR A 79 7.47 -25.75 0.76
N ARG A 80 8.73 -26.22 0.74
CA ARG A 80 9.92 -25.44 1.13
C ARG A 80 10.08 -24.16 0.32
N LYS A 81 10.01 -24.26 -1.02
CA LYS A 81 10.13 -23.09 -1.93
C LYS A 81 8.97 -22.11 -1.78
N LYS A 82 7.77 -22.61 -1.46
CA LYS A 82 6.61 -21.78 -1.15
C LYS A 82 6.85 -21.02 0.16
N ARG A 83 7.12 -21.73 1.26
CA ARG A 83 7.32 -21.14 2.59
C ARG A 83 8.46 -20.12 2.62
N GLN A 84 9.60 -20.41 1.98
CA GLN A 84 10.73 -19.49 1.91
C GLN A 84 10.33 -18.18 1.21
N ARG A 85 9.61 -18.23 0.10
CA ARG A 85 9.15 -17.03 -0.62
C ARG A 85 8.10 -16.24 0.14
N PHE A 86 7.25 -16.89 0.94
CA PHE A 86 6.20 -16.21 1.70
C PHE A 86 6.67 -15.66 3.04
N MET A 87 7.68 -16.27 3.67
CA MET A 87 8.10 -15.91 5.03
C MET A 87 9.42 -15.13 5.07
N ALA A 88 10.24 -15.16 4.02
CA ALA A 88 11.48 -14.39 3.97
C ALA A 88 11.17 -12.88 3.85
N GLY A 89 11.40 -12.12 4.92
CA GLY A 89 11.30 -10.66 4.93
C GLY A 89 9.89 -10.09 4.76
N LYS A 90 8.86 -10.93 4.88
CA LYS A 90 7.43 -10.54 4.75
C LYS A 90 6.67 -10.68 6.08
N GLY A 91 7.40 -10.71 7.19
CA GLY A 91 6.80 -10.65 8.52
C GLY A 91 6.17 -9.28 8.76
N LEU A 92 5.16 -9.23 9.64
CA LEU A 92 4.70 -7.94 10.14
C LEU A 92 5.81 -7.34 10.99
N GLU A 93 6.22 -6.13 10.67
CA GLU A 93 7.20 -5.40 11.47
C GLU A 93 6.58 -4.98 12.81
N GLU A 94 7.38 -5.08 13.86
CA GLU A 94 6.99 -4.59 15.17
C GLU A 94 7.00 -3.06 15.17
N LEU A 95 5.91 -2.47 15.67
CA LEU A 95 5.85 -1.02 15.85
C LEU A 95 6.69 -0.67 17.08
N THR A 96 7.88 -0.09 16.89
CA THR A 96 8.75 0.39 17.98
C THR A 96 8.48 1.84 18.38
N SER A 97 7.77 2.59 17.52
CA SER A 97 7.49 4.01 17.68
C SER A 97 6.27 4.29 18.56
N LEU A 98 6.21 3.71 19.77
CA LEU A 98 5.15 3.96 20.74
C LEU A 98 5.66 4.70 21.97
N ASN A 99 4.96 5.77 22.35
CA ASN A 99 5.26 6.61 23.51
C ASN A 99 4.04 6.73 24.42
N LYS A 100 4.23 7.13 25.69
CA LYS A 100 3.11 7.45 26.59
C LYS A 100 2.51 8.81 26.24
N CYS A 101 1.19 8.94 26.36
CA CYS A 101 0.49 10.21 26.21
C CYS A 101 0.71 11.09 27.44
N SER A 102 1.07 12.37 27.22
CA SER A 102 1.25 13.35 28.29
C SER A 102 -0.03 13.70 29.06
N ALA A 103 -1.20 13.57 28.45
CA ALA A 103 -2.48 13.92 29.07
C ALA A 103 -3.10 12.75 29.86
N CYS A 104 -3.23 11.57 29.24
CA CYS A 104 -3.95 10.42 29.84
C CYS A 104 -3.05 9.24 30.23
N GLY A 105 -1.75 9.31 29.98
CA GLY A 105 -0.80 8.23 30.29
C GLY A 105 -0.88 6.98 29.39
N ARG A 106 -1.90 6.86 28.52
CA ARG A 106 -2.06 5.71 27.60
C ARG A 106 -0.97 5.70 26.53
N ILE A 107 -0.67 4.50 26.02
CA ILE A 107 0.26 4.33 24.91
C ILE A 107 -0.35 4.93 23.63
N LYS A 108 0.46 5.70 22.90
CA LYS A 108 0.14 6.31 21.60
C LYS A 108 1.29 6.13 20.63
N ARG A 109 1.05 6.33 19.33
CA ARG A 109 2.14 6.41 18.34
C ARG A 109 2.98 7.68 18.55
N ALA A 110 4.28 7.57 18.34
CA ALA A 110 5.21 8.69 18.37
C ALA A 110 4.82 9.73 17.31
N HIS A 111 4.96 11.02 17.64
CA HIS A 111 4.57 12.16 16.79
C HIS A 111 3.08 12.28 16.42
N PHE A 112 2.22 11.39 16.92
CA PHE A 112 0.77 11.52 16.78
C PHE A 112 0.11 12.01 18.08
N LEU A 113 -1.03 12.68 17.93
CA LEU A 113 -1.92 12.99 19.06
C LEU A 113 -2.60 11.72 19.56
N CYS A 114 -2.96 11.70 20.84
CA CYS A 114 -3.67 10.56 21.40
C CYS A 114 -5.11 10.52 20.86
N PRO A 115 -5.55 9.42 20.23
CA PRO A 115 -6.89 9.34 19.63
C PRO A 115 -7.98 9.50 20.70
N TYR A 116 -7.74 9.01 21.92
CA TYR A 116 -8.67 9.14 23.04
C TYR A 116 -8.82 10.58 23.51
N CYS A 117 -7.70 11.28 23.75
CA CYS A 117 -7.75 12.67 24.20
C CYS A 117 -8.35 13.60 23.14
N VAL A 118 -7.99 13.40 21.87
CA VAL A 118 -8.58 14.18 20.77
C VAL A 118 -10.09 13.93 20.69
N HIS A 119 -10.54 12.69 20.86
CA HIS A 119 -11.97 12.37 20.87
C HIS A 119 -12.70 13.04 22.04
N SER A 120 -12.15 12.99 23.25
CA SER A 120 -12.74 13.66 24.42
C SER A 120 -12.81 15.18 24.24
N LEU A 121 -11.74 15.80 23.73
CA LEU A 121 -11.71 17.24 23.44
C LEU A 121 -12.71 17.62 22.35
N LYS A 122 -12.76 16.84 21.27
CA LYS A 122 -13.75 17.03 20.20
C LYS A 122 -15.16 16.98 20.79
N ASN A 123 -15.50 15.96 21.57
CA ASN A 123 -16.82 15.87 22.19
C ASN A 123 -17.08 17.03 23.15
N PHE A 124 -16.07 17.51 23.88
CA PHE A 124 -16.23 18.66 24.76
C PHE A 124 -16.57 19.95 23.98
N PHE A 125 -15.84 20.25 22.91
CA PHE A 125 -16.08 21.44 22.08
C PHE A 125 -17.40 21.35 21.32
N PHE A 126 -17.65 20.23 20.64
CA PHE A 126 -18.81 20.06 19.75
C PHE A 126 -20.10 19.63 20.46
N ARG A 127 -20.07 19.30 21.75
CA ARG A 127 -21.30 19.09 22.53
C ARG A 127 -21.96 20.41 22.94
N ASN A 128 -21.20 21.50 22.99
CA ASN A 128 -21.68 22.82 23.41
C ASN A 128 -22.02 23.75 22.23
N SER A 129 -21.71 23.35 21.00
CA SER A 129 -22.02 24.10 19.78
C SER A 129 -23.15 23.40 18.99
N GLU A 130 -24.33 24.01 19.03
CA GLU A 130 -25.39 23.98 18.01
C GLU A 130 -26.14 22.64 17.77
N ASP A 131 -27.39 22.63 18.23
CA ASP A 131 -28.55 21.87 17.76
C ASP A 131 -28.27 20.63 16.88
N PRO A 132 -28.11 19.43 17.48
CA PRO A 132 -27.82 18.18 16.75
C PRO A 132 -28.92 17.76 15.74
N LYS A 133 -30.05 18.47 15.70
CA LYS A 133 -31.23 18.17 14.87
C LYS A 133 -31.59 19.28 13.87
N ALA A 134 -30.85 20.40 13.83
CA ALA A 134 -31.18 21.51 12.93
C ALA A 134 -31.13 21.09 11.44
N TRP A 135 -30.14 20.27 11.08
CA TRP A 135 -29.99 19.70 9.74
C TRP A 135 -31.07 18.67 9.39
N GLU A 136 -31.46 17.82 10.34
CA GLU A 136 -32.53 16.81 10.17
C GLU A 136 -33.91 17.46 9.94
N LYS A 137 -34.23 18.52 10.72
CA LYS A 137 -35.47 19.29 10.61
C LYS A 137 -35.60 20.10 9.30
N TYR A 138 -34.49 20.44 8.66
CA TYR A 138 -34.47 21.09 7.34
C TYR A 138 -34.69 20.08 6.20
N LYS A 139 -34.08 18.89 6.31
CA LYS A 139 -34.15 17.82 5.31
C LYS A 139 -35.55 17.21 5.15
N GLU A 140 -36.28 17.04 6.26
CA GLU A 140 -37.64 16.49 6.26
C GLU A 140 -38.68 17.40 5.58
N ARG A 141 -38.50 18.72 5.66
CA ARG A 141 -39.45 19.70 5.12
C ARG A 141 -39.38 19.87 3.59
N HIS A 142 -38.20 19.68 3.00
CA HIS A 142 -37.93 20.15 1.64
C HIS A 142 -37.89 19.06 0.56
N TYR A 143 -37.92 17.78 0.95
CA TYR A 143 -37.81 16.65 0.02
C TYR A 143 -38.81 15.55 0.40
N SER A 144 -40.10 15.77 0.15
CA SER A 144 -41.05 14.65 0.14
C SER A 144 -40.73 13.75 -1.06
N LEU A 145 -39.94 12.71 -0.79
CA LEU A 145 -39.43 11.80 -1.80
C LEU A 145 -40.59 11.15 -2.59
N PRO A 146 -40.54 11.12 -3.93
CA PRO A 146 -41.54 10.42 -4.72
C PRO A 146 -41.59 8.93 -4.34
N LYS A 147 -42.77 8.30 -4.42
CA LYS A 147 -43.01 6.91 -3.98
C LYS A 147 -41.99 5.88 -4.52
N LYS A 148 -41.49 6.08 -5.75
CA LYS A 148 -40.44 5.24 -6.35
C LYS A 148 -39.12 5.28 -5.55
N MET A 149 -38.69 6.47 -5.12
CA MET A 149 -37.49 6.63 -4.29
C MET A 149 -37.67 6.02 -2.90
N GLN A 150 -38.85 6.16 -2.29
CA GLN A 150 -39.14 5.53 -0.98
C GLN A 150 -39.01 4.00 -1.06
N LYS A 151 -39.49 3.39 -2.15
CA LYS A 151 -39.37 1.94 -2.38
C LYS A 151 -37.91 1.50 -2.59
N GLN A 152 -37.10 2.33 -3.26
CA GLN A 152 -35.67 2.07 -3.43
C GLN A 152 -34.91 2.17 -2.10
N LEU A 153 -35.14 3.22 -1.31
CA LEU A 153 -34.56 3.36 0.03
C LEU A 153 -34.98 2.20 0.96
N HIS A 154 -36.20 1.71 0.83
CA HIS A 154 -36.64 0.52 1.58
C HIS A 154 -35.84 -0.73 1.19
N ARG A 155 -35.58 -0.94 -0.11
CA ARG A 155 -34.73 -2.05 -0.59
C ARG A 155 -33.29 -1.91 -0.09
N GLU A 156 -32.73 -0.70 -0.12
CA GLU A 156 -31.40 -0.41 0.39
C GLU A 156 -31.30 -0.67 1.89
N LYS A 157 -32.29 -0.23 2.69
CA LYS A 157 -32.38 -0.55 4.13
C LYS A 157 -32.41 -2.06 4.41
N ILE A 158 -33.14 -2.85 3.61
CA ILE A 158 -33.15 -4.31 3.75
C ILE A 158 -31.76 -4.89 3.46
N PHE A 159 -31.11 -4.40 2.40
CA PHE A 159 -29.78 -4.85 2.00
C PHE A 159 -28.72 -4.50 3.05
N GLU A 160 -28.78 -3.30 3.62
CA GLU A 160 -27.92 -2.85 4.72
C GLU A 160 -28.13 -3.69 5.98
N ARG A 161 -29.39 -3.94 6.38
CA ARG A 161 -29.69 -4.82 7.52
C ARG A 161 -29.11 -6.21 7.34
N ARG A 162 -29.19 -6.77 6.11
CA ARG A 162 -28.59 -8.06 5.78
C ARG A 162 -27.06 -8.00 5.89
N ARG A 163 -26.42 -6.95 5.37
CA ARG A 163 -24.97 -6.72 5.47
C ARG A 163 -24.51 -6.56 6.92
N GLU A 164 -25.26 -5.83 7.73
CA GLU A 164 -24.97 -5.60 9.15
C GLU A 164 -25.06 -6.91 9.95
N ARG A 165 -26.08 -7.74 9.68
CA ARG A 165 -26.19 -9.09 10.23
C ARG A 165 -25.00 -9.98 9.88
N SER A 166 -24.38 -9.78 8.71
CA SER A 166 -23.17 -10.50 8.30
C SER A 166 -21.89 -9.97 8.94
N ARG A 167 -21.86 -8.69 9.36
CA ARG A 167 -20.71 -8.07 10.04
C ARG A 167 -20.63 -8.43 11.52
N LEU A 168 -21.79 -8.62 12.15
CA LEU A 168 -21.86 -8.99 13.56
C LEU A 168 -21.56 -10.48 13.73
N PRO A 169 -20.70 -10.87 14.70
CA PRO A 169 -20.59 -12.28 15.07
C PRO A 169 -21.96 -12.80 15.49
N LYS A 170 -22.30 -14.04 15.08
CA LYS A 170 -23.57 -14.65 15.48
C LYS A 170 -23.63 -14.66 17.02
N PRO A 171 -24.77 -14.31 17.64
CA PRO A 171 -24.90 -14.42 19.08
C PRO A 171 -24.58 -15.86 19.47
N GLU A 172 -23.65 -16.04 20.41
CA GLU A 172 -23.34 -17.35 20.95
C GLU A 172 -24.61 -17.89 21.63
N THR A 173 -25.32 -18.79 20.97
CA THR A 173 -26.26 -19.67 21.66
C THR A 173 -25.41 -20.55 22.56
N LYS A 174 -25.33 -20.21 23.84
CA LYS A 174 -24.82 -21.14 24.84
C LYS A 174 -25.63 -22.42 24.65
N PRO A 175 -24.99 -23.59 24.41
CA PRO A 175 -25.74 -24.84 24.44
C PRO A 175 -26.43 -24.87 25.80
N GLY A 176 -27.76 -24.97 25.79
CA GLY A 176 -28.54 -25.10 27.02
C GLY A 176 -27.90 -26.19 27.84
N ILE A 177 -27.70 -25.93 29.13
CA ILE A 177 -27.14 -26.91 30.06
C ILE A 177 -28.11 -28.09 30.07
N ILE A 178 -27.79 -29.14 29.30
CA ILE A 178 -28.43 -30.44 29.40
C ILE A 178 -27.93 -31.00 30.73
N GLY A 179 -28.63 -30.70 31.82
CA GLY A 179 -28.12 -31.07 33.14
C GLY A 179 -28.93 -30.70 34.38
N GLU A 180 -30.03 -29.97 34.30
CA GLU A 180 -30.96 -29.88 35.44
C GLU A 180 -31.93 -31.06 35.43
N GLN A 181 -31.45 -32.21 35.92
CA GLN A 181 -32.35 -33.28 36.34
C GLN A 181 -33.25 -32.71 37.44
N LYS A 182 -34.53 -32.51 37.13
CA LYS A 182 -35.55 -32.17 38.13
C LYS A 182 -35.60 -33.30 39.16
N ARG A 183 -35.01 -33.05 40.33
CA ARG A 183 -35.12 -33.92 41.50
C ARG A 183 -36.57 -33.86 41.97
N TRP A 184 -37.35 -34.90 41.66
CA TRP A 184 -38.69 -35.05 42.21
C TRP A 184 -38.55 -35.32 43.72
N THR A 185 -38.91 -34.34 44.54
CA THR A 185 -39.09 -34.52 45.98
C THR A 185 -40.33 -35.40 46.20
N ARG A 186 -40.15 -36.43 47.02
CA ARG A 186 -41.17 -37.43 47.39
C ARG A 186 -42.17 -36.84 48.39
#